data_AF-A0A7W1M9P2-F1
#
_entry.id   AF-A0A7W1M9P2-F1
#
_cell.length_a   1.000
_cell.length_b   1.000
_cell.length_c   1.000
_cell.angle_alpha   90.00
_cell.angle_beta   90.00
_cell.angle_gamma   90.00
#
_symmetry.space_group_name_H-M   'P 1'
#
loop_
_entity.id
_entity.type
_entity.pdbx_description
1 polymer ?
#
loop_
_entity_poly.entity_id
_entity_poly.type
_entity_poly.pdbx_seq_one_letter_code
_entity_poly.pdbx_strand_id
1 'polypeptide(L)'
;MKNVFDSPTIYSKTIVETNNLVRYDTNTYRGKSFLCLFLTRFCGVGCPFCFFKSPPNQGASDIRDSFTQEGVDKFIKFANEANVGYLQISGGGESFLKRKALLRCITEVNADRIMLVTSGVWASSEDVGEAYVRDIASALEKREKPARVSIRLSISEGHSIKLANKPLVNLLKIFEENYRSHPYLTLQLKTFEGDKTLWKFLESLDSHKLESIGDNASDDPFVTKVIPWKKKLIFPSGYSVILGISRVFDPGLRPNLNNPQSISNTISVYNQDIDQSENDFPALVLNPDGTKGLDWLVEYNGNVCTWQNRVQDNLLNVYEDDFNTVLQKTFSDPLTLSYIEKGSKRRDEIISEVSPRAVTLMKAVSVRDYAGNCLFEDEKVRLYYTIRTLQDYIEAGRVNLLELNKLPKDLLDVIRSTKEDIITLFKEAHHSIVDQEIKRGPTLIEFRDFLELLKLGHFDVSEAQIARAITYYNERMETDKKISDYQRFSVKTRSLFGIGGVLRET
;
A
#
# COMPACT_ATOMS: atom_id res chain seq x y z
N MET A 1 5.32 -27.94 28.08
CA MET A 1 5.00 -26.59 27.56
C MET A 1 4.30 -26.80 26.24
N LYS A 2 3.11 -26.23 26.04
CA LYS A 2 2.46 -26.32 24.73
C LYS A 2 3.21 -25.38 23.78
N ASN A 3 3.59 -25.84 22.59
CA ASN A 3 4.23 -24.98 21.61
C ASN A 3 3.22 -23.94 21.11
N VAL A 4 3.47 -22.66 21.39
CA VAL A 4 2.54 -21.57 21.04
C VAL A 4 2.37 -21.40 19.53
N PHE A 5 3.39 -21.79 18.76
CA PHE A 5 3.38 -21.73 17.30
C PHE A 5 2.53 -22.83 16.65
N ASP A 6 2.00 -23.80 17.40
CA ASP A 6 0.99 -24.74 16.90
C ASP A 6 -0.42 -24.12 16.83
N SER A 7 -0.63 -22.96 17.45
CA SER A 7 -1.92 -22.26 17.43
C SER A 7 -1.73 -20.73 17.38
N PRO A 8 -0.99 -20.22 16.37
CA PRO A 8 -0.49 -18.86 16.40
C PRO A 8 -1.59 -17.80 16.48
N THR A 9 -2.69 -17.96 15.72
CA THR A 9 -3.83 -17.03 15.74
C THR A 9 -4.44 -16.84 17.12
N ILE A 10 -4.51 -17.92 17.94
CA ILE A 10 -5.10 -17.86 19.28
C ILE A 10 -4.26 -16.95 20.17
N TYR A 11 -2.94 -17.11 20.14
CA TYR A 11 -2.02 -16.34 20.96
C TYR A 11 -1.87 -14.90 20.44
N SER A 12 -1.78 -14.68 19.12
CA SER A 12 -1.77 -13.33 18.54
C SER A 12 -3.02 -12.55 18.93
N LYS A 13 -4.20 -13.16 18.79
CA LYS A 13 -5.48 -12.55 19.21
C LYS A 13 -5.49 -12.21 20.70
N THR A 14 -5.01 -13.11 21.55
CA THR A 14 -4.92 -12.87 23.00
C THR A 14 -4.05 -11.66 23.32
N ILE A 15 -2.94 -11.48 22.61
CA ILE A 15 -2.05 -10.31 22.78
C ILE A 15 -2.78 -9.02 22.36
N VAL A 16 -3.39 -9.01 21.18
CA VAL A 16 -4.10 -7.83 20.64
C VAL A 16 -5.30 -7.42 21.50
N GLU A 17 -6.02 -8.39 22.08
CA GLU A 17 -7.16 -8.13 22.96
C GLU A 17 -6.74 -7.69 24.38
N THR A 18 -5.46 -7.79 24.73
CA THR A 18 -4.94 -7.35 26.03
C THR A 18 -4.71 -5.84 26.04
N ASN A 19 -5.72 -5.11 26.52
CA ASN A 19 -5.66 -3.65 26.66
C ASN A 19 -4.48 -3.20 27.53
N ASN A 20 -3.83 -2.10 27.14
CA ASN A 20 -2.73 -1.48 27.88
C ASN A 20 -1.51 -2.39 28.14
N LEU A 21 -1.31 -3.42 27.32
CA LEU A 21 -0.15 -4.32 27.43
C LEU A 21 1.17 -3.56 27.22
N VAL A 22 1.23 -2.70 26.20
CA VAL A 22 2.39 -1.85 25.90
C VAL A 22 1.99 -0.39 26.12
N ARG A 23 2.86 0.38 26.78
CA ARG A 23 2.68 1.84 26.93
C ARG A 23 3.08 2.54 25.65
N TYR A 24 2.21 3.41 25.15
CA TYR A 24 2.44 4.26 23.97
C TYR A 24 1.88 5.67 24.21
N ASP A 25 2.37 6.64 23.43
CA ASP A 25 1.84 8.01 23.44
C ASP A 25 1.49 8.45 22.01
N THR A 26 0.20 8.53 21.73
CA THR A 26 -0.29 8.99 20.43
C THR A 26 -0.04 10.50 20.21
N ASN A 27 0.21 11.28 21.27
CA ASN A 27 0.42 12.73 21.13
C ASN A 27 1.72 13.07 20.40
N THR A 28 2.72 12.19 20.49
CA THR A 28 3.97 12.29 19.73
C THR A 28 3.75 12.29 18.21
N TYR A 29 2.61 11.81 17.73
CA TYR A 29 2.29 11.62 16.31
C TYR A 29 1.14 12.52 15.81
N ARG A 30 0.89 13.64 16.49
CA ARG A 30 -0.20 14.61 16.17
C ARG A 30 0.18 15.68 15.14
N GLY A 31 1.41 15.65 14.60
CA GLY A 31 1.85 16.53 13.53
C GLY A 31 1.03 16.35 12.25
N LYS A 32 1.40 17.08 11.20
CA LYS A 32 0.74 16.94 9.90
C LYS A 32 0.93 15.54 9.33
N SER A 33 -0.19 14.90 9.00
CA SER A 33 -0.22 13.56 8.41
C SER A 33 -0.23 13.61 6.88
N PHE A 34 0.25 12.55 6.25
CA PHE A 34 -0.01 12.26 4.85
C PHE A 34 -1.14 11.24 4.77
N LEU A 35 -2.01 11.34 3.76
CA LEU A 35 -3.04 10.34 3.53
C LEU A 35 -3.16 10.03 2.04
N CYS A 36 -3.04 8.75 1.69
CA CYS A 36 -3.37 8.23 0.37
C CYS A 36 -4.77 7.61 0.37
N LEU A 37 -5.66 8.11 -0.48
CA LEU A 37 -7.05 7.65 -0.63
C LEU A 37 -7.24 6.98 -1.98
N PHE A 38 -7.78 5.76 -1.98
CA PHE A 38 -8.28 5.09 -3.19
C PHE A 38 -9.80 5.16 -3.21
N LEU A 39 -10.40 5.90 -4.15
CA LEU A 39 -11.86 6.04 -4.20
C LEU A 39 -12.56 4.85 -4.88
N THR A 40 -11.85 4.12 -5.73
CA THR A 40 -12.41 3.01 -6.52
C THR A 40 -11.31 2.08 -6.98
N ARG A 41 -11.64 0.79 -7.15
CA ARG A 41 -10.74 -0.16 -7.81
C ARG A 41 -10.87 -0.21 -9.34
N PHE A 42 -11.80 0.54 -9.93
CA PHE A 42 -12.08 0.48 -11.36
C PHE A 42 -11.19 1.43 -12.16
N CYS A 43 -10.69 0.98 -13.31
CA CYS A 43 -9.99 1.83 -14.27
C CYS A 43 -10.28 1.37 -15.69
N GLY A 44 -10.61 2.34 -16.56
CA GLY A 44 -10.88 2.06 -17.97
C GLY A 44 -9.65 1.96 -18.86
N VAL A 45 -8.44 2.24 -18.37
CA VAL A 45 -7.25 2.38 -19.23
C VAL A 45 -6.63 1.03 -19.58
N GLY A 46 -6.45 0.14 -18.59
CA GLY A 46 -5.89 -1.20 -18.80
C GLY A 46 -4.37 -1.21 -19.08
N CYS A 47 -3.59 -0.35 -18.42
CA CYS A 47 -2.14 -0.28 -18.61
C CYS A 47 -1.46 -1.62 -18.29
N PRO A 48 -0.61 -2.19 -19.17
CA PRO A 48 0.03 -3.49 -18.95
C PRO A 48 0.89 -3.58 -17.68
N PHE A 49 1.53 -2.48 -17.29
CA PHE A 49 2.39 -2.39 -16.10
C PHE A 49 1.62 -2.11 -14.80
N CYS A 50 0.31 -1.87 -14.85
CA CYS A 50 -0.46 -1.49 -13.66
C CYS A 50 -0.62 -2.70 -12.73
N PHE A 51 0.03 -2.64 -11.56
CA PHE A 51 -0.06 -3.71 -10.57
C PHE A 51 -1.45 -3.90 -9.98
N PHE A 52 -2.28 -2.85 -9.96
CA PHE A 52 -3.67 -2.97 -9.52
C PHE A 52 -4.50 -3.85 -10.44
N LYS A 53 -4.10 -3.96 -11.73
CA LYS A 53 -4.86 -4.69 -12.78
C LYS A 53 -6.35 -4.34 -12.72
N SER A 54 -6.63 -3.07 -12.46
CA SER A 54 -7.96 -2.53 -12.20
C SER A 54 -8.90 -2.86 -13.35
N PRO A 55 -10.03 -3.53 -13.09
CA PRO A 55 -10.99 -3.83 -14.14
C PRO A 55 -11.72 -2.57 -14.60
N PRO A 56 -12.28 -2.56 -15.82
CA PRO A 56 -13.23 -1.53 -16.21
C PRO A 56 -14.47 -1.59 -15.31
N ASN A 57 -15.14 -0.45 -15.13
CA ASN A 57 -16.42 -0.41 -14.42
C ASN A 57 -17.51 -1.10 -15.26
N GLN A 58 -18.11 -2.17 -14.74
CA GLN A 58 -19.14 -2.97 -15.43
C GLN A 58 -20.57 -2.68 -14.94
N GLY A 59 -20.79 -1.71 -14.04
CA GLY A 59 -22.15 -1.35 -13.62
C GLY A 59 -22.22 -0.79 -12.20
N ALA A 60 -23.21 -1.25 -11.43
CA ALA A 60 -23.40 -0.82 -10.05
C ALA A 60 -22.20 -1.27 -9.20
N SER A 61 -21.52 -0.30 -8.59
CA SER A 61 -20.39 -0.57 -7.68
C SER A 61 -20.92 -0.90 -6.29
N ASP A 62 -20.41 -1.96 -5.68
CA ASP A 62 -20.61 -2.25 -4.26
C ASP A 62 -19.54 -1.56 -3.39
N ILE A 63 -19.70 -1.69 -2.06
CA ILE A 63 -18.76 -1.15 -1.07
C ILE A 63 -17.37 -1.79 -1.15
N ARG A 64 -17.24 -3.02 -1.65
CA ARG A 64 -15.94 -3.71 -1.82
C ARG A 64 -15.16 -3.13 -2.99
N ASP A 65 -15.84 -2.47 -3.91
CA ASP A 65 -15.26 -2.00 -5.16
C ASP A 65 -15.03 -0.49 -5.18
N SER A 66 -15.76 0.26 -4.38
CA SER A 66 -15.78 1.72 -4.40
C SER A 66 -16.38 2.34 -3.16
N PHE A 67 -15.94 3.56 -2.88
CA PHE A 67 -16.55 4.40 -1.87
C PHE A 67 -18.04 4.67 -2.16
N THR A 68 -18.88 4.43 -1.16
CA THR A 68 -20.26 4.89 -1.13
C THR A 68 -20.31 6.34 -0.63
N GLN A 69 -21.50 6.96 -0.70
CA GLN A 69 -21.71 8.30 -0.15
C GLN A 69 -21.39 8.35 1.35
N GLU A 70 -21.86 7.37 2.12
CA GLU A 70 -21.56 7.22 3.55
C GLU A 70 -20.06 7.07 3.80
N GLY A 71 -19.36 6.29 2.98
CA GLY A 71 -17.92 6.13 3.09
C GLY A 71 -17.19 7.44 2.91
N VAL A 72 -17.63 8.27 1.95
CA VAL A 72 -17.03 9.60 1.73
C VAL A 72 -17.26 10.50 2.95
N ASP A 73 -18.45 10.46 3.56
CA ASP A 73 -18.75 11.23 4.78
C ASP A 73 -17.82 10.81 5.94
N LYS A 74 -17.70 9.51 6.18
CA LYS A 74 -16.84 8.96 7.23
C LYS A 74 -15.36 9.22 6.97
N PHE A 75 -14.92 9.10 5.71
CA PHE A 75 -13.56 9.41 5.30
C PHE A 75 -13.21 10.88 5.52
N ILE A 76 -14.08 11.82 5.12
CA ILE A 76 -13.83 13.26 5.32
C ILE A 76 -13.65 13.57 6.80
N LYS A 77 -14.52 13.01 7.65
CA LYS A 77 -14.39 13.12 9.11
C LYS A 77 -13.05 12.56 9.59
N PHE A 78 -12.69 11.35 9.18
CA PHE A 78 -11.42 10.71 9.52
C PHE A 78 -10.22 11.57 9.13
N ALA A 79 -10.17 12.06 7.88
CA ALA A 79 -9.06 12.84 7.36
C ALA A 79 -8.88 14.18 8.12
N ASN A 80 -9.99 14.79 8.51
CA ASN A 80 -9.97 16.03 9.30
C ASN A 80 -9.47 15.79 10.73
N GLU A 81 -9.90 14.69 11.37
CA GLU A 81 -9.43 14.29 12.71
C GLU A 81 -7.97 13.82 12.71
N ALA A 82 -7.49 13.26 11.60
CA ALA A 82 -6.11 12.82 11.39
C ALA A 82 -5.10 13.96 11.14
N ASN A 83 -5.54 15.21 11.14
CA ASN A 83 -4.71 16.40 10.86
C ASN A 83 -3.90 16.26 9.56
N VAL A 84 -4.57 15.83 8.48
CA VAL A 84 -3.91 15.65 7.17
C VAL A 84 -3.37 16.98 6.67
N GLY A 85 -2.06 17.05 6.42
CA GLY A 85 -1.43 18.18 5.72
C GLY A 85 -1.39 17.95 4.21
N TYR A 86 -1.21 16.70 3.79
CA TYR A 86 -1.14 16.29 2.39
C TYR A 86 -2.11 15.13 2.14
N LEU A 87 -3.19 15.43 1.41
CA LEU A 87 -4.08 14.41 0.85
C LEU A 87 -3.66 14.04 -0.58
N GLN A 88 -3.41 12.77 -0.84
CA GLN A 88 -3.24 12.22 -2.18
C GLN A 88 -4.44 11.33 -2.53
N ILE A 89 -5.18 11.69 -3.58
CA ILE A 89 -6.25 10.86 -4.14
C ILE A 89 -5.67 10.15 -5.37
N SER A 90 -5.48 8.83 -5.28
CA SER A 90 -4.73 8.01 -6.24
C SER A 90 -5.21 6.56 -6.21
N GLY A 91 -4.44 5.66 -6.82
CA GLY A 91 -4.39 4.19 -6.62
C GLY A 91 -5.71 3.43 -6.73
N GLY A 92 -5.63 2.09 -6.65
CA GLY A 92 -6.76 1.16 -6.78
C GLY A 92 -7.38 1.09 -8.17
N GLY A 93 -7.51 2.22 -8.87
CA GLY A 93 -8.19 2.46 -10.12
C GLY A 93 -8.06 3.94 -10.56
N GLU A 94 -9.04 4.46 -11.28
CA GLU A 94 -9.12 5.86 -11.72
C GLU A 94 -10.11 6.64 -10.85
N SER A 95 -9.59 7.39 -9.88
CA SER A 95 -10.39 8.15 -8.91
C SER A 95 -11.30 9.22 -9.55
N PHE A 96 -10.98 9.70 -10.75
CA PHE A 96 -11.85 10.62 -11.50
C PHE A 96 -13.13 9.96 -12.02
N LEU A 97 -13.27 8.64 -11.95
CA LEU A 97 -14.56 7.97 -12.16
C LEU A 97 -15.56 8.26 -11.02
N LYS A 98 -15.08 8.76 -9.88
CA LYS A 98 -15.89 9.10 -8.69
C LYS A 98 -16.00 10.61 -8.50
N ARG A 99 -16.41 11.34 -9.55
CA ARG A 99 -16.50 12.81 -9.57
C ARG A 99 -17.10 13.45 -8.34
N LYS A 100 -18.29 13.01 -7.92
CA LYS A 100 -18.95 13.59 -6.72
C LYS A 100 -18.10 13.41 -5.46
N ALA A 101 -17.57 12.21 -5.23
CA ALA A 101 -16.71 11.93 -4.07
C ALA A 101 -15.42 12.77 -4.11
N LEU A 102 -14.76 12.82 -5.27
CA LEU A 102 -13.53 13.58 -5.47
C LEU A 102 -13.72 15.08 -5.21
N LEU A 103 -14.78 15.68 -5.76
CA LEU A 103 -15.08 17.10 -5.55
C LEU A 103 -15.40 17.40 -4.08
N ARG A 104 -16.11 16.50 -3.38
CA ARG A 104 -16.36 16.63 -1.95
C ARG A 104 -15.10 16.56 -1.12
N CYS A 105 -14.19 15.63 -1.40
CA CYS A 105 -12.89 15.59 -0.73
C CYS A 105 -12.10 16.89 -0.96
N ILE A 106 -12.16 17.46 -2.17
CA ILE A 106 -11.55 18.76 -2.47
C ILE A 106 -12.21 19.91 -1.70
N THR A 107 -13.50 19.87 -1.43
CA THR A 107 -14.17 20.96 -0.69
C THR A 107 -14.02 20.82 0.82
N GLU A 108 -14.12 19.60 1.36
CA GLU A 108 -14.43 19.37 2.78
C GLU A 108 -13.22 18.84 3.61
N VAL A 109 -12.16 18.33 2.98
CA VAL A 109 -10.96 17.86 3.72
C VAL A 109 -10.00 19.02 4.00
N ASN A 110 -9.65 19.23 5.28
CA ASN A 110 -8.82 20.32 5.80
C ASN A 110 -7.31 20.13 5.59
N ALA A 111 -6.92 19.72 4.39
CA ALA A 111 -5.52 19.61 3.98
C ALA A 111 -4.93 20.94 3.52
N ASP A 112 -3.62 21.09 3.71
CA ASP A 112 -2.83 22.20 3.15
C ASP A 112 -2.54 21.96 1.65
N ARG A 113 -2.50 20.69 1.25
CA ARG A 113 -2.33 20.24 -0.13
C ARG A 113 -3.19 19.04 -0.49
N ILE A 114 -3.69 19.06 -1.73
CA ILE A 114 -4.42 17.96 -2.35
C ILE A 114 -3.77 17.60 -3.69
N MET A 115 -3.36 16.35 -3.84
CA MET A 115 -2.81 15.80 -5.07
C MET A 115 -3.80 14.84 -5.70
N LEU A 116 -4.21 15.11 -6.94
CA LEU A 116 -5.13 14.29 -7.71
C LEU A 116 -4.33 13.53 -8.78
N VAL A 117 -4.01 12.26 -8.52
CA VAL A 117 -3.23 11.43 -9.44
C VAL A 117 -4.17 10.76 -10.43
N THR A 118 -3.88 10.89 -11.73
CA THR A 118 -4.78 10.40 -12.78
C THR A 118 -4.05 9.94 -14.03
N SER A 119 -4.68 9.04 -14.79
CA SER A 119 -4.29 8.74 -16.18
C SER A 119 -4.75 9.83 -17.16
N GLY A 120 -5.68 10.69 -16.73
CA GLY A 120 -6.28 11.72 -17.57
C GLY A 120 -7.29 11.18 -18.58
N VAL A 121 -7.73 9.91 -18.49
CA VAL A 121 -8.69 9.32 -19.46
C VAL A 121 -9.94 10.17 -19.68
N TRP A 122 -10.44 10.83 -18.63
CA TRP A 122 -11.58 11.77 -18.66
C TRP A 122 -11.30 13.03 -19.49
N ALA A 123 -10.05 13.43 -19.63
CA ALA A 123 -9.60 14.57 -20.44
C ALA A 123 -9.20 14.17 -21.86
N SER A 124 -9.59 12.97 -22.34
CA SER A 124 -9.37 12.58 -23.74
C SER A 124 -10.20 13.42 -24.73
N SER A 125 -11.28 14.04 -24.23
CA SER A 125 -12.02 15.11 -24.90
C SER A 125 -11.70 16.42 -24.18
N GLU A 126 -11.39 17.45 -24.97
CA GLU A 126 -11.02 18.78 -24.43
C GLU A 126 -12.19 19.38 -23.64
N ASP A 127 -13.39 19.46 -24.21
CA ASP A 127 -14.59 20.01 -23.56
C ASP A 127 -14.92 19.30 -22.23
N VAL A 128 -14.81 17.97 -22.21
CA VAL A 128 -15.05 17.17 -20.99
C VAL A 128 -13.96 17.45 -19.96
N GLY A 129 -12.71 17.54 -20.42
CA GLY A 129 -11.56 17.90 -19.59
C GLY A 129 -11.75 19.27 -18.95
N GLU A 130 -12.06 20.30 -19.75
CA GLU A 130 -12.25 21.67 -19.30
C GLU A 130 -13.41 21.77 -18.29
N ALA A 131 -14.54 21.11 -18.59
CA ALA A 131 -15.67 21.08 -17.67
C ALA A 131 -15.31 20.46 -16.31
N TYR A 132 -14.47 19.44 -16.29
CA TYR A 132 -14.03 18.81 -15.04
C TYR A 132 -13.03 19.69 -14.28
N VAL A 133 -12.06 20.30 -14.97
CA VAL A 133 -11.11 21.23 -14.32
C VAL A 133 -11.85 22.43 -13.73
N ARG A 134 -12.88 22.93 -14.41
CA ARG A 134 -13.77 23.98 -13.88
C ARG A 134 -14.50 23.55 -12.61
N ASP A 135 -15.04 22.34 -12.56
CA ASP A 135 -15.66 21.81 -11.33
C ASP A 135 -14.66 21.71 -10.18
N ILE A 136 -13.42 21.32 -10.45
CA ILE A 136 -12.34 21.27 -9.45
C ILE A 136 -12.03 22.68 -8.93
N ALA A 137 -11.93 23.68 -9.83
CA ALA A 137 -11.74 25.07 -9.45
C ALA A 137 -12.89 25.58 -8.56
N SER A 138 -14.14 25.31 -8.96
CA SER A 138 -15.31 25.68 -8.15
C SER A 138 -15.39 24.94 -6.82
N ALA A 139 -14.91 23.69 -6.72
CA ALA A 139 -14.82 22.97 -5.46
C ALA A 139 -13.75 23.56 -4.53
N LEU A 140 -12.63 24.02 -5.10
CA LEU A 140 -11.54 24.69 -4.41
C LEU A 140 -11.96 26.07 -3.87
N GLU A 141 -12.74 26.84 -4.62
CA GLU A 141 -13.28 28.14 -4.19
C GLU A 141 -14.22 28.04 -2.98
N LYS A 142 -14.90 26.90 -2.81
CA LYS A 142 -15.83 26.64 -1.69
C LYS A 142 -15.15 26.23 -0.40
N ARG A 143 -13.83 26.02 -0.40
CA ARG A 143 -13.10 25.57 0.79
C ARG A 143 -13.06 26.67 1.83
N GLU A 144 -13.26 26.27 3.09
CA GLU A 144 -13.04 27.16 4.24
C GLU A 144 -11.54 27.43 4.44
N LYS A 145 -10.70 26.41 4.22
CA LYS A 145 -9.24 26.50 4.35
C LYS A 145 -8.57 26.45 2.97
N PRO A 146 -7.77 27.47 2.60
CA PRO A 146 -6.99 27.44 1.35
C PRO A 146 -6.11 26.20 1.26
N ALA A 147 -6.03 25.61 0.08
CA ALA A 147 -5.16 24.48 -0.20
C ALA A 147 -4.60 24.57 -1.61
N ARG A 148 -3.39 24.04 -1.83
CA ARG A 148 -2.91 23.81 -3.19
C ARG A 148 -3.50 22.51 -3.72
N VAL A 149 -4.26 22.59 -4.80
CA VAL A 149 -4.75 21.43 -5.56
C VAL A 149 -3.89 21.25 -6.80
N SER A 150 -3.32 20.06 -6.96
CA SER A 150 -2.52 19.71 -8.14
C SER A 150 -3.12 18.50 -8.83
N ILE A 151 -3.42 18.61 -10.13
CA ILE A 151 -3.68 17.43 -10.98
C ILE A 151 -2.33 16.90 -11.43
N ARG A 152 -2.02 15.65 -11.09
CA ARG A 152 -0.79 14.97 -11.52
C ARG A 152 -1.11 13.92 -12.57
N LEU A 153 -0.84 14.28 -13.82
CA LEU A 153 -1.04 13.41 -14.98
C LEU A 153 0.10 12.39 -15.08
N SER A 154 -0.25 11.11 -15.07
CA SER A 154 0.70 10.02 -15.31
C SER A 154 0.85 9.76 -16.80
N ILE A 155 2.08 9.79 -17.28
CA ILE A 155 2.45 9.65 -18.70
C ILE A 155 3.43 8.49 -18.79
N SER A 156 3.07 7.48 -19.57
CA SER A 156 3.96 6.36 -19.86
C SER A 156 3.50 5.62 -21.10
N GLU A 157 4.35 4.76 -21.63
CA GLU A 157 4.06 3.98 -22.83
C GLU A 157 2.77 3.16 -22.64
N GLY A 158 2.61 2.53 -21.48
CA GLY A 158 1.42 1.74 -21.19
C GLY A 158 0.12 2.55 -21.10
N HIS A 159 0.16 3.83 -20.71
CA HIS A 159 -1.02 4.71 -20.80
C HIS A 159 -1.32 5.05 -22.26
N SER A 160 -0.28 5.37 -23.03
CA SER A 160 -0.40 5.80 -24.42
C SER A 160 -0.89 4.72 -25.38
N ILE A 161 -0.80 3.43 -25.02
CA ILE A 161 -1.43 2.33 -25.78
C ILE A 161 -2.90 2.64 -26.07
N LYS A 162 -3.65 3.13 -25.07
CA LYS A 162 -5.08 3.43 -25.22
C LYS A 162 -5.37 4.92 -25.39
N LEU A 163 -4.61 5.77 -24.70
CA LEU A 163 -4.91 7.20 -24.60
C LEU A 163 -4.14 8.05 -25.62
N ALA A 164 -3.14 7.47 -26.30
CA ALA A 164 -2.13 8.20 -27.05
C ALA A 164 -1.56 9.35 -26.19
N ASN A 165 -1.50 10.57 -26.73
CA ASN A 165 -1.11 11.78 -26.00
C ASN A 165 -2.30 12.72 -25.73
N LYS A 166 -3.55 12.28 -25.96
CA LYS A 166 -4.72 13.19 -25.92
C LYS A 166 -4.90 13.87 -24.56
N PRO A 167 -4.88 13.14 -23.41
CA PRO A 167 -5.00 13.81 -22.11
C PRO A 167 -3.88 14.81 -21.84
N LEU A 168 -2.65 14.51 -22.27
CA LEU A 168 -1.50 15.39 -22.10
C LEU A 168 -1.70 16.71 -22.85
N VAL A 169 -2.04 16.63 -24.14
CA VAL A 169 -2.28 17.80 -24.98
C VAL A 169 -3.42 18.65 -24.44
N ASN A 170 -4.57 18.01 -24.15
CA ASN A 170 -5.76 18.73 -23.70
C ASN A 170 -5.53 19.41 -22.34
N LEU A 171 -4.93 18.71 -21.37
CA LEU A 171 -4.68 19.30 -20.05
C LEU A 171 -3.64 20.41 -20.10
N LEU A 172 -2.58 20.27 -20.90
CA LEU A 172 -1.63 21.37 -21.09
C LEU A 172 -2.33 22.62 -21.65
N LYS A 173 -3.13 22.45 -22.71
CA LYS A 173 -3.89 23.54 -23.32
C LYS A 173 -4.86 24.20 -22.34
N ILE A 174 -5.72 23.41 -21.68
CA ILE A 174 -6.70 23.91 -20.70
C ILE A 174 -6.00 24.72 -19.61
N PHE A 175 -4.90 24.20 -19.05
CA PHE A 175 -4.20 24.91 -18.00
C PHE A 175 -3.46 26.15 -18.51
N GLU A 176 -2.85 26.10 -19.69
CA GLU A 176 -2.12 27.23 -20.26
C GLU A 176 -3.06 28.39 -20.60
N GLU A 177 -4.23 28.11 -21.17
CA GLU A 177 -5.22 29.11 -21.59
C GLU A 177 -6.00 29.66 -20.38
N ASN A 178 -6.45 28.80 -19.47
CA ASN A 178 -7.42 29.19 -18.43
C ASN A 178 -6.85 29.27 -17.00
N TYR A 179 -5.76 28.56 -16.70
CA TYR A 179 -5.28 28.37 -15.32
C TYR A 179 -3.79 28.67 -15.09
N ARG A 180 -3.08 29.22 -16.08
CA ARG A 180 -1.62 29.48 -16.03
C ARG A 180 -1.20 30.33 -14.83
N SER A 181 -2.08 31.23 -14.41
CA SER A 181 -1.87 32.20 -13.33
C SER A 181 -2.58 31.80 -12.03
N HIS A 182 -3.26 30.65 -11.99
CA HIS A 182 -4.09 30.29 -10.86
C HIS A 182 -3.21 29.97 -9.64
N PRO A 183 -3.36 30.67 -8.50
CA PRO A 183 -2.43 30.56 -7.37
C PRO A 183 -2.46 29.20 -6.67
N TYR A 184 -3.60 28.51 -6.74
CA TYR A 184 -3.85 27.29 -5.98
C TYR A 184 -4.15 26.03 -6.81
N LEU A 185 -4.40 26.14 -8.12
CA LEU A 185 -4.79 25.03 -8.98
C LEU A 185 -3.71 24.85 -10.03
N THR A 186 -3.07 23.69 -10.05
CA THR A 186 -1.85 23.46 -10.83
C THR A 186 -1.91 22.13 -11.56
N LEU A 187 -1.17 22.04 -12.67
CA LEU A 187 -0.90 20.80 -13.37
C LEU A 187 0.53 20.34 -13.06
N GLN A 188 0.69 19.05 -12.80
CA GLN A 188 1.96 18.36 -12.71
C GLN A 188 1.97 17.20 -13.70
N LEU A 189 3.15 16.94 -14.26
CA LEU A 189 3.38 15.77 -15.10
C LEU A 189 4.20 14.76 -14.30
N LYS A 190 3.91 13.48 -14.50
CA LYS A 190 4.66 12.36 -13.93
C LYS A 190 5.03 11.38 -15.04
N THR A 191 6.30 11.04 -15.13
CA THR A 191 6.81 9.95 -15.98
C THR A 191 7.68 9.00 -15.16
N PHE A 192 8.13 7.91 -15.78
CA PHE A 192 9.05 6.95 -15.19
C PHE A 192 10.44 7.07 -15.81
N GLU A 193 11.46 6.72 -15.03
CA GLU A 193 12.83 6.58 -15.53
C GLU A 193 12.86 5.61 -16.72
N GLY A 194 13.54 6.00 -17.80
CA GLY A 194 13.63 5.19 -19.03
C GLY A 194 12.40 5.24 -19.96
N ASP A 195 11.25 5.76 -19.53
CA ASP A 195 10.08 5.89 -20.40
C ASP A 195 10.25 7.03 -21.42
N LYS A 196 10.04 6.73 -22.71
CA LYS A 196 10.28 7.66 -23.83
C LYS A 196 9.05 8.49 -24.24
N THR A 197 7.89 8.22 -23.66
CA THR A 197 6.60 8.75 -24.14
C THR A 197 6.54 10.27 -24.03
N LEU A 198 6.86 10.81 -22.86
CA LEU A 198 6.90 12.26 -22.65
C LEU A 198 7.96 12.91 -23.53
N TRP A 199 9.15 12.30 -23.64
CA TRP A 199 10.25 12.85 -24.43
C TRP A 199 9.89 12.97 -25.92
N LYS A 200 9.26 11.94 -26.50
CA LYS A 200 8.75 11.99 -27.88
C LYS A 200 7.73 13.11 -28.10
N PHE A 201 6.85 13.35 -27.12
CA PHE A 201 5.93 14.48 -27.18
C PHE A 201 6.69 15.82 -27.16
N LEU A 202 7.64 15.99 -26.25
CA LEU A 202 8.43 17.22 -26.14
C LEU A 202 9.29 17.49 -27.37
N GLU A 203 9.86 16.45 -28.00
CA GLU A 203 10.59 16.53 -29.26
C GLU A 203 9.72 16.99 -30.43
N SER A 204 8.40 16.77 -30.36
CA SER A 204 7.45 17.24 -31.38
C SER A 204 7.05 18.71 -31.24
N LEU A 205 7.45 19.38 -30.16
CA LEU A 205 7.16 20.79 -29.91
C LEU A 205 8.25 21.69 -30.51
N ASP A 206 7.85 22.84 -31.07
CA ASP A 206 8.78 23.81 -31.67
C ASP A 206 9.84 24.32 -30.69
N SER A 207 9.47 24.51 -29.42
CA SER A 207 10.42 24.81 -28.35
C SER A 207 9.87 24.50 -26.97
N HIS A 208 10.78 24.15 -26.05
CA HIS A 208 10.53 24.01 -24.63
C HIS A 208 11.86 24.14 -23.86
N LYS A 209 11.80 24.41 -22.55
CA LYS A 209 12.98 24.39 -21.67
C LYS A 209 12.76 23.45 -20.50
N LEU A 210 13.83 22.77 -20.08
CA LEU A 210 13.86 21.92 -18.90
C LEU A 210 14.89 22.47 -17.91
N GLU A 211 14.44 22.80 -16.71
CA GLU A 211 15.31 23.21 -15.61
C GLU A 211 15.35 22.11 -14.56
N SER A 212 16.54 21.77 -14.06
CA SER A 212 16.66 20.84 -12.94
C SER A 212 16.29 21.55 -11.64
N ILE A 213 15.38 20.97 -10.85
CA ILE A 213 15.02 21.49 -9.52
C ILE A 213 15.82 20.76 -8.43
N GLY A 214 16.18 19.50 -8.66
CA GLY A 214 16.95 18.68 -7.74
C GLY A 214 16.54 17.22 -7.76
N ASP A 215 17.32 16.43 -7.05
CA ASP A 215 17.15 14.98 -6.89
C ASP A 215 16.71 14.68 -5.45
N ASN A 216 15.88 13.67 -5.26
CA ASN A 216 15.34 13.20 -3.98
C ASN A 216 14.83 14.35 -3.08
N ALA A 217 13.95 15.19 -3.62
CA ALA A 217 13.43 16.36 -2.91
C ALA A 217 11.92 16.25 -2.64
N SER A 218 11.49 16.79 -1.48
CA SER A 218 10.06 17.03 -1.24
C SER A 218 9.54 18.08 -2.22
N ASP A 219 8.28 17.94 -2.62
CA ASP A 219 7.59 18.96 -3.41
C ASP A 219 6.63 19.83 -2.61
N ASP A 220 6.61 19.64 -1.29
CA ASP A 220 5.76 20.32 -0.33
C ASP A 220 6.57 20.94 0.83
N PRO A 221 6.23 22.17 1.27
CA PRO A 221 6.90 22.82 2.39
C PRO A 221 6.36 22.43 3.78
N PHE A 222 5.25 21.69 3.87
CA PHE A 222 4.62 21.33 5.15
C PHE A 222 4.73 19.84 5.47
N VAL A 223 4.73 18.98 4.46
CA VAL A 223 4.82 17.52 4.60
C VAL A 223 5.93 16.97 3.71
N THR A 224 6.95 16.34 4.29
CA THR A 224 8.05 15.77 3.52
C THR A 224 7.61 14.51 2.78
N LYS A 225 7.45 14.57 1.45
CA LYS A 225 7.30 13.38 0.59
C LYS A 225 8.25 13.45 -0.60
N VAL A 226 9.27 12.59 -0.57
CA VAL A 226 10.40 12.63 -1.50
C VAL A 226 9.99 12.17 -2.90
N ILE A 227 10.35 12.97 -3.91
CA ILE A 227 10.26 12.58 -5.32
C ILE A 227 11.68 12.34 -5.85
N PRO A 228 11.94 11.21 -6.55
CA PRO A 228 13.30 10.83 -6.95
C PRO A 228 14.00 11.87 -7.81
N TRP A 229 13.33 12.39 -8.85
CA TRP A 229 13.87 13.49 -9.65
C TRP A 229 12.78 14.48 -10.01
N LYS A 230 13.15 15.76 -9.99
CA LYS A 230 12.22 16.87 -10.24
C LYS A 230 12.80 17.86 -11.25
N LYS A 231 12.04 18.11 -12.31
CA LYS A 231 12.34 19.12 -13.32
C LYS A 231 11.21 20.14 -13.42
N LYS A 232 11.52 21.33 -13.92
CA LYS A 232 10.55 22.33 -14.38
C LYS A 232 10.52 22.30 -15.90
N LEU A 233 9.36 22.05 -16.49
CA LEU A 233 9.14 22.18 -17.92
C LEU A 233 8.52 23.54 -18.19
N ILE A 234 9.12 24.34 -19.08
CA ILE A 234 8.71 25.69 -19.42
C ILE A 234 8.41 25.77 -20.92
N PHE A 235 7.23 26.28 -21.26
CA PHE A 235 6.72 26.46 -22.61
C PHE A 235 7.01 27.88 -23.15
N PRO A 236 6.96 28.08 -24.49
CA PRO A 236 7.26 29.38 -25.10
C PRO A 236 6.36 30.52 -24.60
N SER A 237 5.12 30.23 -24.20
CA SER A 237 4.19 31.20 -23.60
C SER A 237 4.60 31.71 -22.21
N GLY A 238 5.63 31.10 -21.61
CA GLY A 238 6.02 31.29 -20.21
C GLY A 238 5.26 30.41 -19.23
N TYR A 239 4.27 29.63 -19.67
CA TYR A 239 3.61 28.65 -18.81
C TYR A 239 4.61 27.55 -18.41
N SER A 240 4.49 27.04 -17.18
CA SER A 240 5.40 26.00 -16.70
C SER A 240 4.70 25.00 -15.80
N VAL A 241 5.19 23.75 -15.85
CA VAL A 241 4.70 22.64 -15.05
C VAL A 241 5.85 21.93 -14.34
N ILE A 242 5.55 21.34 -13.19
CA ILE A 242 6.49 20.45 -12.51
C ILE A 242 6.42 19.08 -13.17
N LEU A 243 7.59 18.54 -13.51
CA LEU A 243 7.78 17.18 -14.00
C LEU A 243 8.46 16.35 -12.92
N GLY A 244 7.73 15.36 -12.39
CA GLY A 244 8.29 14.31 -11.53
C GLY A 244 8.70 13.09 -12.37
N ILE A 245 9.90 12.58 -12.15
CA ILE A 245 10.37 11.33 -12.75
C ILE A 245 10.49 10.32 -11.60
N SER A 246 9.77 9.21 -11.69
CA SER A 246 9.75 8.16 -10.66
C SER A 246 10.63 6.98 -11.05
N ARG A 247 11.16 6.28 -10.04
CA ARG A 247 11.79 4.97 -10.22
C ARG A 247 10.78 3.99 -10.85
N VAL A 248 11.28 3.07 -11.66
CA VAL A 248 10.48 1.98 -12.24
C VAL A 248 10.48 0.82 -11.25
N PHE A 249 9.33 0.55 -10.67
CA PHE A 249 9.08 -0.71 -9.96
C PHE A 249 8.60 -1.75 -10.98
N ASP A 250 9.02 -2.99 -10.81
CA ASP A 250 8.51 -4.14 -11.57
C ASP A 250 7.66 -5.04 -10.64
N PRO A 251 6.44 -4.59 -10.30
CA PRO A 251 5.59 -5.30 -9.36
C PRO A 251 5.04 -6.59 -9.98
N GLY A 252 5.19 -7.69 -9.25
CA GLY A 252 4.67 -8.99 -9.62
C GLY A 252 4.12 -9.72 -8.41
N LEU A 253 2.89 -10.24 -8.47
CA LEU A 253 2.32 -11.02 -7.36
C LEU A 253 2.86 -12.47 -7.32
N ARG A 254 3.65 -12.87 -8.31
CA ARG A 254 4.16 -14.25 -8.49
C ARG A 254 5.65 -14.28 -8.85
N PRO A 255 6.53 -13.58 -8.12
CA PRO A 255 7.96 -13.66 -8.38
C PRO A 255 8.44 -15.10 -8.13
N ASN A 256 9.42 -15.58 -8.90
CA ASN A 256 9.99 -16.89 -8.67
C ASN A 256 11.18 -16.78 -7.70
N LEU A 257 10.96 -17.07 -6.43
CA LEU A 257 11.99 -16.97 -5.39
C LEU A 257 13.07 -18.06 -5.52
N ASN A 258 12.79 -19.13 -6.29
CA ASN A 258 13.79 -20.13 -6.62
C ASN A 258 14.77 -19.65 -7.72
N ASN A 259 14.56 -18.45 -8.28
CA ASN A 259 15.45 -17.81 -9.23
C ASN A 259 15.86 -16.40 -8.72
N PRO A 260 16.86 -16.29 -7.82
CA PRO A 260 17.30 -15.02 -7.25
C PRO A 260 17.69 -13.97 -8.30
N GLN A 261 18.23 -14.40 -9.44
CA GLN A 261 18.63 -13.49 -10.51
C GLN A 261 17.43 -12.76 -11.12
N SER A 262 16.25 -13.41 -11.16
CA SER A 262 15.02 -12.82 -11.70
C SER A 262 14.41 -11.72 -10.84
N ILE A 263 14.77 -11.64 -9.55
CA ILE A 263 14.19 -10.70 -8.58
C ILE A 263 15.18 -9.67 -8.05
N SER A 264 16.46 -9.78 -8.42
CA SER A 264 17.56 -8.94 -7.89
C SER A 264 17.34 -7.46 -8.15
N ASN A 265 16.97 -7.08 -9.37
CA ASN A 265 16.69 -5.69 -9.74
C ASN A 265 15.50 -5.13 -8.95
N THR A 266 14.41 -5.89 -8.88
CA THR A 266 13.20 -5.50 -8.15
C THR A 266 13.48 -5.24 -6.67
N ILE A 267 14.26 -6.12 -6.03
CA ILE A 267 14.69 -5.96 -4.64
C ILE A 267 15.62 -4.74 -4.48
N SER A 268 16.54 -4.51 -5.41
CA SER A 268 17.44 -3.35 -5.37
C SER A 268 16.68 -2.04 -5.43
N VAL A 269 15.71 -1.93 -6.34
CA VAL A 269 14.85 -0.73 -6.46
C VAL A 269 14.03 -0.53 -5.19
N TYR A 270 13.47 -1.62 -4.64
CA TYR A 270 12.72 -1.56 -3.38
C TYR A 270 13.56 -1.00 -2.24
N ASN A 271 14.75 -1.56 -2.02
CA ASN A 271 15.64 -1.13 -0.93
C ASN A 271 16.09 0.32 -1.12
N GLN A 272 16.45 0.71 -2.36
CA GLN A 272 16.86 2.08 -2.66
C GLN A 272 15.74 3.08 -2.34
N ASP A 273 14.49 2.73 -2.63
CA ASP A 273 13.36 3.60 -2.39
C ASP A 273 13.04 3.76 -0.89
N ILE A 274 13.04 2.67 -0.13
CA ILE A 274 12.86 2.71 1.33
C ILE A 274 13.93 3.58 2.00
N ASP A 275 15.19 3.40 1.61
CA ASP A 275 16.32 4.18 2.13
C ASP A 275 16.20 5.66 1.75
N GLN A 276 16.12 5.95 0.45
CA GLN A 276 16.25 7.33 -0.05
C GLN A 276 14.97 8.16 0.06
N SER A 277 13.79 7.53 0.10
CA SER A 277 12.51 8.24 0.05
C SER A 277 11.73 8.22 1.36
N GLU A 278 11.98 7.21 2.21
CA GLU A 278 11.22 7.02 3.45
C GLU A 278 12.12 6.95 4.69
N ASN A 279 13.46 6.98 4.54
CA ASN A 279 14.45 6.86 5.61
C ASN A 279 14.19 5.64 6.52
N ASP A 280 13.74 4.52 5.95
CA ASP A 280 13.29 3.31 6.65
C ASP A 280 11.99 3.45 7.50
N PHE A 281 11.31 4.60 7.55
CA PHE A 281 10.08 4.84 8.36
C PHE A 281 8.82 5.15 7.51
N PRO A 282 8.34 4.21 6.67
CA PRO A 282 7.24 4.49 5.74
C PRO A 282 5.89 4.75 6.42
N ALA A 283 5.68 4.32 7.67
CA ALA A 283 4.43 4.61 8.40
C ALA A 283 4.38 6.04 8.99
N LEU A 284 5.47 6.80 8.88
CA LEU A 284 5.64 8.12 9.50
C LEU A 284 5.80 9.23 8.45
N VAL A 285 5.39 10.42 8.85
CA VAL A 285 5.74 11.67 8.17
C VAL A 285 6.58 12.50 9.11
N LEU A 286 7.78 12.86 8.67
CA LEU A 286 8.66 13.81 9.37
C LEU A 286 8.43 15.21 8.80
N ASN A 287 7.77 16.07 9.59
CA ASN A 287 7.46 17.42 9.16
C ASN A 287 8.71 18.33 9.30
N PRO A 288 8.84 19.38 8.46
CA PRO A 288 9.99 20.29 8.52
C PRO A 288 10.16 21.02 9.86
N ASP A 289 9.09 21.15 10.65
CA ASP A 289 9.12 21.74 12.00
C ASP A 289 9.57 20.75 13.10
N GLY A 290 9.92 19.52 12.73
CA GLY A 290 10.34 18.45 13.64
C GLY A 290 9.20 17.65 14.26
N THR A 291 7.93 18.02 14.01
CA THR A 291 6.79 17.21 14.45
C THR A 291 6.64 15.95 13.61
N LYS A 292 6.00 14.92 14.17
CA LYS A 292 5.72 13.65 13.48
C LYS A 292 4.24 13.53 13.21
N GLY A 293 3.87 13.21 11.98
CA GLY A 293 2.54 12.73 11.61
C GLY A 293 2.60 11.28 11.16
N LEU A 294 1.46 10.75 10.73
CA LEU A 294 1.33 9.38 10.23
C LEU A 294 1.11 9.39 8.71
N ASP A 295 1.63 8.38 8.02
CA ASP A 295 1.33 8.13 6.61
C ASP A 295 0.19 7.11 6.54
N TRP A 296 -1.03 7.59 6.26
CA TRP A 296 -2.25 6.79 6.21
C TRP A 296 -2.54 6.30 4.79
N LEU A 297 -3.02 5.06 4.70
CA LEU A 297 -3.62 4.50 3.48
C LEU A 297 -5.08 4.16 3.77
N VAL A 298 -5.99 4.69 2.96
CA VAL A 298 -7.43 4.35 2.97
C VAL A 298 -7.81 3.80 1.60
N GLU A 299 -8.22 2.53 1.55
CA GLU A 299 -8.58 1.85 0.31
C GLU A 299 -10.05 1.97 -0.06
N TYR A 300 -10.39 1.62 -1.29
CA TYR A 300 -11.73 1.78 -1.89
C TYR A 300 -12.84 1.02 -1.16
N ASN A 301 -12.50 0.03 -0.34
CA ASN A 301 -13.42 -0.72 0.52
C ASN A 301 -13.48 -0.20 1.97
N GLY A 302 -12.80 0.91 2.24
CA GLY A 302 -12.71 1.56 3.55
C GLY A 302 -11.62 1.02 4.47
N ASN A 303 -10.90 -0.03 4.08
CA ASN A 303 -9.79 -0.53 4.91
C ASN A 303 -8.74 0.56 5.10
N VAL A 304 -8.31 0.75 6.35
CA VAL A 304 -7.40 1.82 6.76
C VAL A 304 -6.25 1.26 7.58
N CYS A 305 -5.03 1.72 7.29
CA CYS A 305 -3.84 1.42 8.07
C CYS A 305 -2.78 2.51 7.86
N THR A 306 -1.72 2.52 8.66
CA THR A 306 -0.52 3.26 8.27
C THR A 306 0.20 2.54 7.13
N TRP A 307 0.89 3.28 6.26
CA TRP A 307 1.44 2.75 5.03
C TRP A 307 2.45 1.64 5.30
N GLN A 308 2.36 0.55 4.52
CA GLN A 308 3.09 -0.72 4.69
C GLN A 308 2.86 -1.48 6.01
N ASN A 309 1.92 -1.04 6.85
CA ASN A 309 1.72 -1.58 8.20
C ASN A 309 0.40 -2.36 8.38
N ARG A 310 -0.21 -2.81 7.28
CA ARG A 310 -1.42 -3.63 7.39
C ARG A 310 -1.08 -5.02 7.94
N VAL A 311 -1.89 -5.46 8.89
CA VAL A 311 -1.88 -6.83 9.44
C VAL A 311 -3.29 -7.39 9.54
N GLN A 312 -3.39 -8.71 9.40
CA GLN A 312 -4.65 -9.44 9.36
C GLN A 312 -5.33 -9.59 10.73
N ASP A 313 -4.57 -9.46 11.82
CA ASP A 313 -5.08 -9.67 13.18
C ASP A 313 -5.80 -8.42 13.76
N ASN A 314 -5.68 -7.26 13.09
CA ASN A 314 -6.25 -5.98 13.52
C ASN A 314 -6.67 -5.14 12.32
N LEU A 315 -7.66 -5.64 11.57
CA LEU A 315 -8.19 -4.97 10.40
C LEU A 315 -9.12 -3.84 10.83
N LEU A 316 -8.85 -2.64 10.30
CA LEU A 316 -9.56 -1.41 10.63
C LEU A 316 -10.25 -0.88 9.38
N ASN A 317 -11.43 -0.30 9.55
CA ASN A 317 -12.22 0.15 8.41
C ASN A 317 -12.93 1.48 8.71
N VAL A 318 -12.82 2.48 7.85
CA VAL A 318 -13.45 3.81 8.07
C VAL A 318 -14.98 3.77 8.05
N TYR A 319 -15.59 2.70 7.53
CA TYR A 319 -17.03 2.48 7.65
C TYR A 319 -17.44 2.01 9.05
N GLU A 320 -16.54 1.41 9.82
CA GLU A 320 -16.85 0.76 11.10
C GLU A 320 -16.20 1.47 12.29
N ASP A 321 -14.99 1.98 12.10
CA ASP A 321 -14.16 2.61 13.12
C ASP A 321 -14.00 4.12 12.86
N ASP A 322 -14.16 4.93 13.91
CA ASP A 322 -13.79 6.36 13.85
C ASP A 322 -12.27 6.56 14.00
N PHE A 323 -11.78 7.78 13.77
CA PHE A 323 -10.34 8.06 13.81
C PHE A 323 -9.70 7.67 15.15
N ASN A 324 -10.37 7.97 16.27
CA ASN A 324 -9.83 7.63 17.58
C ASN A 324 -9.71 6.12 17.78
N THR A 325 -10.70 5.35 17.33
CA THR A 325 -10.68 3.89 17.38
C THR A 325 -9.54 3.34 16.52
N VAL A 326 -9.41 3.80 15.28
CA VAL A 326 -8.30 3.41 14.38
C VAL A 326 -6.96 3.74 15.02
N LEU A 327 -6.79 4.95 15.54
CA LEU A 327 -5.54 5.40 16.16
C LEU A 327 -5.21 4.56 17.40
N GLN A 328 -6.15 4.33 18.30
CA GLN A 328 -5.91 3.54 19.51
C GLN A 328 -5.58 2.09 19.17
N LYS A 329 -6.38 1.44 18.31
CA LYS A 329 -6.12 0.05 17.90
C LYS A 329 -4.79 -0.10 17.16
N THR A 330 -4.40 0.88 16.35
CA THR A 330 -3.09 0.89 15.66
C THR A 330 -1.92 0.98 16.64
N PHE A 331 -2.07 1.69 17.76
CA PHE A 331 -0.99 1.87 18.72
C PHE A 331 -1.00 0.83 19.85
N SER A 332 -2.15 0.20 20.12
CA SER A 332 -2.27 -0.84 21.13
C SER A 332 -1.72 -2.20 20.68
N ASP A 333 -1.73 -2.47 19.37
CA ASP A 333 -1.10 -3.66 18.80
C ASP A 333 0.44 -3.49 18.78
N PRO A 334 1.20 -4.34 19.52
CA PRO A 334 2.65 -4.23 19.58
C PRO A 334 3.32 -4.32 18.21
N LEU A 335 2.77 -5.13 17.29
CA LEU A 335 3.33 -5.33 15.96
C LEU A 335 3.31 -4.01 15.19
N THR A 336 2.14 -3.38 15.09
CA THR A 336 1.95 -2.14 14.33
C THR A 336 2.67 -0.98 14.99
N LEU A 337 2.66 -0.90 16.33
CA LEU A 337 3.39 0.11 17.10
C LEU A 337 4.89 0.04 16.83
N SER A 338 5.49 -1.15 16.87
CA SER A 338 6.93 -1.31 16.67
C SER A 338 7.35 -0.93 15.25
N TYR A 339 6.50 -1.16 14.26
CA TYR A 339 6.80 -0.70 12.90
C TYR A 339 6.81 0.82 12.79
N ILE A 340 5.86 1.50 13.44
CA ILE A 340 5.80 2.97 13.51
C ILE A 340 7.05 3.51 14.22
N GLU A 341 7.45 2.91 15.34
CA GLU A 341 8.51 3.44 16.21
C GLU A 341 9.93 3.07 15.78
N LYS A 342 10.12 1.87 15.20
CA LYS A 342 11.45 1.30 14.90
C LYS A 342 11.70 1.13 13.40
N GLY A 343 10.69 1.35 12.57
CA GLY A 343 10.80 1.33 11.11
C GLY A 343 10.97 -0.07 10.51
N SER A 344 11.15 -0.07 9.20
CA SER A 344 11.22 -1.25 8.35
C SER A 344 12.48 -2.08 8.53
N LYS A 345 13.63 -1.45 8.79
CA LYS A 345 14.89 -2.14 9.03
C LYS A 345 14.79 -3.12 10.21
N ARG A 346 14.29 -2.65 11.37
CA ARG A 346 14.13 -3.50 12.56
C ARG A 346 13.11 -4.62 12.33
N ARG A 347 12.03 -4.33 11.59
CA ARG A 347 11.03 -5.34 11.21
C ARG A 347 11.65 -6.46 10.39
N ASP A 348 12.37 -6.09 9.33
CA ASP A 348 13.03 -7.02 8.42
C ASP A 348 14.12 -7.85 9.15
N GLU A 349 14.87 -7.23 10.07
CA GLU A 349 15.86 -7.92 10.92
C GLU A 349 15.23 -9.03 11.77
N ILE A 350 14.17 -8.73 12.53
CA ILE A 350 13.50 -9.71 13.39
C ILE A 350 12.91 -10.85 12.55
N ILE A 351 12.23 -10.53 11.45
CA ILE A 351 11.57 -11.57 10.64
C ILE A 351 12.62 -12.45 9.95
N SER A 352 13.76 -11.90 9.56
CA SER A 352 14.87 -12.67 8.98
C SER A 352 15.49 -13.68 9.94
N GLU A 353 15.25 -13.59 11.26
CA GLU A 353 15.69 -14.59 12.24
C GLU A 353 15.03 -15.96 12.00
N VAL A 354 13.80 -15.99 11.47
CA VAL A 354 13.01 -17.22 11.25
C VAL A 354 12.55 -17.42 9.81
N SER A 355 12.34 -16.34 9.05
CA SER A 355 11.88 -16.39 7.66
C SER A 355 12.49 -15.25 6.80
N PRO A 356 13.79 -15.34 6.45
CA PRO A 356 14.40 -14.42 5.49
C PRO A 356 13.73 -14.50 4.10
N ARG A 357 13.03 -15.61 3.81
CA ARG A 357 12.21 -15.80 2.62
C ARG A 357 11.02 -14.84 2.58
N ALA A 358 10.33 -14.61 3.69
CA ALA A 358 9.20 -13.66 3.74
C ALA A 358 9.65 -12.22 3.44
N VAL A 359 10.81 -11.79 3.97
CA VAL A 359 11.41 -10.48 3.65
C VAL A 359 11.76 -10.40 2.16
N THR A 360 12.37 -11.45 1.62
CA THR A 360 12.69 -11.54 0.18
C THR A 360 11.44 -11.46 -0.68
N LEU A 361 10.37 -12.18 -0.31
CA LEU A 361 9.08 -12.20 -1.02
C LEU A 361 8.47 -10.80 -1.06
N MET A 362 8.34 -10.15 0.10
CA MET A 362 7.77 -8.80 0.21
C MET A 362 8.48 -7.80 -0.73
N LYS A 363 9.81 -7.83 -0.76
CA LYS A 363 10.62 -6.96 -1.64
C LYS A 363 10.49 -7.33 -3.11
N ALA A 364 10.46 -8.62 -3.43
CA ALA A 364 10.30 -9.12 -4.80
C ALA A 364 8.91 -8.90 -5.39
N VAL A 365 7.87 -8.88 -4.54
CA VAL A 365 6.50 -8.53 -4.97
C VAL A 365 6.43 -7.06 -5.38
N SER A 366 7.18 -6.19 -4.70
CA SER A 366 7.35 -4.76 -5.03
C SER A 366 6.05 -3.94 -5.03
N VAL A 367 4.99 -4.44 -4.40
CA VAL A 367 3.75 -3.68 -4.17
C VAL A 367 3.78 -3.12 -2.75
N ARG A 368 4.42 -1.94 -2.62
CA ARG A 368 4.69 -1.28 -1.32
C ARG A 368 3.45 -1.14 -0.43
N ASP A 369 2.31 -0.75 -1.02
CA ASP A 369 1.05 -0.56 -0.30
C ASP A 369 0.62 -1.82 0.49
N TYR A 370 1.07 -3.00 0.07
CA TYR A 370 0.72 -4.31 0.65
C TYR A 370 1.94 -5.07 1.19
N ALA A 371 3.03 -4.37 1.46
CA ALA A 371 4.25 -4.98 2.01
C ALA A 371 3.99 -5.70 3.35
N GLY A 372 3.24 -5.08 4.26
CA GLY A 372 2.82 -5.69 5.52
C GLY A 372 2.04 -6.99 5.30
N ASN A 373 1.05 -6.99 4.41
CA ASN A 373 0.26 -8.19 4.09
C ASN A 373 1.13 -9.36 3.61
N CYS A 374 2.05 -9.10 2.68
CA CYS A 374 2.93 -10.14 2.12
C CYS A 374 3.87 -10.70 3.20
N LEU A 375 4.40 -9.83 4.04
CA LEU A 375 5.37 -10.19 5.06
C LEU A 375 4.75 -11.00 6.21
N PHE A 376 3.51 -10.69 6.54
CA PHE A 376 2.76 -11.24 7.66
C PHE A 376 1.69 -12.25 7.22
N GLU A 377 1.79 -12.83 6.03
CA GLU A 377 0.84 -13.83 5.53
C GLU A 377 0.85 -15.11 6.38
N ASP A 378 2.04 -15.56 6.82
CA ASP A 378 2.20 -16.71 7.72
C ASP A 378 1.93 -16.30 9.18
N GLU A 379 0.90 -16.91 9.78
CA GLU A 379 0.50 -16.67 11.17
C GLU A 379 1.64 -16.92 12.17
N LYS A 380 2.56 -17.87 11.93
CA LYS A 380 3.71 -18.11 12.81
C LYS A 380 4.68 -16.94 12.78
N VAL A 381 4.93 -16.38 11.59
CA VAL A 381 5.82 -15.24 11.43
C VAL A 381 5.24 -14.02 12.14
N ARG A 382 3.92 -13.80 12.04
CA ARG A 382 3.22 -12.77 12.82
C ARG A 382 3.44 -12.93 14.32
N LEU A 383 3.14 -14.11 14.87
CA LEU A 383 3.30 -14.35 16.31
C LEU A 383 4.76 -14.20 16.76
N TYR A 384 5.72 -14.70 15.98
CA TYR A 384 7.14 -14.59 16.30
C TYR A 384 7.56 -13.11 16.41
N TYR A 385 7.19 -12.31 15.42
CA TYR A 385 7.49 -10.89 15.40
C TYR A 385 6.86 -10.15 16.59
N THR A 386 5.61 -10.47 16.93
CA THR A 386 4.91 -9.89 18.08
C THR A 386 5.61 -10.23 19.39
N ILE A 387 6.04 -11.49 19.58
CA ILE A 387 6.77 -11.93 20.79
C ILE A 387 8.11 -11.19 20.90
N ARG A 388 8.92 -11.17 19.83
CA ARG A 388 10.22 -10.47 19.82
C ARG A 388 10.07 -8.98 20.07
N THR A 389 9.02 -8.37 19.52
CA THR A 389 8.68 -6.98 19.77
C THR A 389 8.30 -6.71 21.23
N LEU A 390 7.53 -7.61 21.86
CA LEU A 390 7.23 -7.52 23.29
C LEU A 390 8.50 -7.64 24.13
N GLN A 391 9.45 -8.50 23.75
CA GLN A 391 10.75 -8.60 24.44
C GLN A 391 11.53 -7.27 24.37
N ASP A 392 11.62 -6.65 23.20
CA ASP A 392 12.23 -5.32 23.07
C ASP A 392 11.52 -4.28 23.98
N TYR A 393 10.19 -4.33 24.10
CA TYR A 393 9.44 -3.41 24.97
C TYR A 393 9.54 -3.74 26.46
N ILE A 394 9.77 -4.99 26.84
CA ILE A 394 10.09 -5.39 28.22
C ILE A 394 11.45 -4.80 28.61
N GLU A 395 12.46 -4.97 27.75
CA GLU A 395 13.80 -4.41 27.96
C GLU A 395 13.77 -2.88 28.08
N ALA A 396 12.91 -2.22 27.29
CA ALA A 396 12.69 -0.77 27.36
C ALA A 396 11.81 -0.32 28.55
N GLY A 397 11.31 -1.23 29.39
CA GLY A 397 10.44 -0.90 30.53
C GLY A 397 9.05 -0.36 30.13
N ARG A 398 8.58 -0.67 28.92
CA ARG A 398 7.32 -0.17 28.35
C ARG A 398 6.15 -1.14 28.47
N VAL A 399 6.38 -2.39 28.87
CA VAL A 399 5.31 -3.37 29.08
C VAL A 399 4.69 -3.23 30.47
N ASN A 400 3.36 -3.26 30.54
CA ASN A 400 2.64 -3.37 31.80
C ASN A 400 2.71 -4.81 32.33
N LEU A 401 3.56 -5.04 33.34
CA LEU A 401 3.77 -6.38 33.89
C LEU A 401 2.50 -7.01 34.49
N LEU A 402 1.54 -6.21 34.97
CA LEU A 402 0.28 -6.73 35.50
C LEU A 402 -0.59 -7.33 34.39
N GLU A 403 -0.66 -6.66 33.23
CA GLU A 403 -1.39 -7.18 32.06
C GLU A 403 -0.63 -8.34 31.41
N LEU A 404 0.70 -8.24 31.31
CA LEU A 404 1.55 -9.32 30.79
C LEU A 404 1.35 -10.63 31.58
N ASN A 405 1.24 -10.55 32.91
CA ASN A 405 1.03 -11.73 33.76
C ASN A 405 -0.37 -12.36 33.64
N LYS A 406 -1.32 -11.71 32.96
CA LYS A 406 -2.65 -12.29 32.65
C LYS A 406 -2.64 -13.15 31.39
N LEU A 407 -1.59 -13.06 30.57
CA LEU A 407 -1.45 -13.88 29.36
C LEU A 407 -1.36 -15.37 29.73
N PRO A 408 -1.77 -16.28 28.82
CA PRO A 408 -1.63 -17.72 29.02
C PRO A 408 -0.19 -18.10 29.40
N LYS A 409 -0.05 -19.02 30.35
CA LYS A 409 1.27 -19.42 30.89
C LYS A 409 2.25 -19.83 29.79
N ASP A 410 1.83 -20.66 28.84
CA ASP A 410 2.69 -21.10 27.74
C ASP A 410 3.22 -19.90 26.91
N LEU A 411 2.40 -18.87 26.70
CA LEU A 411 2.83 -17.65 25.99
C LEU A 411 3.77 -16.80 26.84
N LEU A 412 3.47 -16.64 28.13
CA LEU A 412 4.33 -15.89 29.05
C LEU A 412 5.72 -16.53 29.18
N ASP A 413 5.79 -17.87 29.24
CA ASP A 413 7.03 -18.62 29.30
C ASP A 413 7.86 -18.39 28.02
N VAL A 414 7.22 -18.40 26.84
CA VAL A 414 7.89 -18.10 25.57
C VAL A 414 8.36 -16.64 25.48
N ILE A 415 7.55 -15.67 25.91
CA ILE A 415 7.96 -14.25 25.94
C ILE A 415 9.18 -14.03 26.84
N ARG A 416 9.36 -14.85 27.89
CA ARG A 416 10.50 -14.77 28.82
C ARG A 416 11.71 -15.62 28.38
N SER A 417 11.55 -16.47 27.38
CA SER A 417 12.60 -17.37 26.90
C SER A 417 13.63 -16.64 26.01
N THR A 418 14.76 -17.29 25.75
CA THR A 418 15.78 -16.71 24.86
C THR A 418 15.30 -16.69 23.41
N LYS A 419 15.86 -15.80 22.59
CA LYS A 419 15.58 -15.76 21.15
C LYS A 419 15.81 -17.14 20.50
N GLU A 420 16.89 -17.82 20.89
CA GLU A 420 17.26 -19.15 20.38
C GLU A 420 16.21 -20.21 20.71
N ASP A 421 15.62 -20.18 21.91
CA ASP A 421 14.53 -21.08 22.31
C ASP A 421 13.27 -20.80 21.48
N ILE A 422 12.91 -19.53 21.27
CA ILE A 422 11.74 -19.14 20.47
C ILE A 422 11.91 -19.60 19.01
N ILE A 423 13.10 -19.42 18.42
CA ILE A 423 13.42 -19.91 17.07
C ILE A 423 13.30 -21.43 17.00
N THR A 424 13.73 -22.15 18.04
CA THR A 424 13.60 -23.61 18.11
C THR A 424 12.12 -24.03 18.12
N LEU A 425 11.31 -23.43 18.99
CA LEU A 425 9.87 -23.67 19.04
C LEU A 425 9.17 -23.33 17.72
N PHE A 426 9.54 -22.24 17.05
CA PHE A 426 9.01 -21.85 15.75
C PHE A 426 9.23 -22.94 14.68
N LYS A 427 10.45 -23.51 14.66
CA LYS A 427 10.85 -24.56 13.70
C LYS A 427 10.22 -25.91 14.00
N GLU A 428 10.04 -26.24 15.28
CA GLU A 428 9.44 -27.50 15.73
C GLU A 428 7.92 -27.52 15.63
N ALA A 429 7.28 -26.36 15.42
CA ALA A 429 5.83 -26.25 15.30
C ALA A 429 5.28 -27.10 14.14
N HIS A 430 4.24 -27.88 14.43
CA HIS A 430 3.53 -28.70 13.44
C HIS A 430 2.69 -27.84 12.50
N HIS A 431 2.17 -26.72 13.00
CA HIS A 431 1.40 -25.77 12.20
C HIS A 431 2.26 -25.13 11.09
N SER A 432 1.62 -24.88 9.95
CA SER A 432 2.22 -24.26 8.77
C SER A 432 1.19 -23.46 7.98
N ILE A 433 1.67 -22.68 7.01
CA ILE A 433 0.80 -21.98 6.04
C ILE A 433 -0.14 -22.95 5.30
N VAL A 434 0.23 -24.22 5.10
CA VAL A 434 -0.66 -25.22 4.49
C VAL A 434 -1.84 -25.53 5.41
N ASP A 435 -1.61 -25.64 6.72
CA ASP A 435 -2.69 -25.87 7.69
C ASP A 435 -3.61 -24.64 7.79
N GLN A 436 -3.02 -23.45 7.80
CA GLN A 436 -3.74 -22.17 7.75
C GLN A 436 -4.66 -22.10 6.52
N GLU A 437 -4.12 -22.39 5.33
CA GLU A 437 -4.89 -22.34 4.08
C GLU A 437 -5.98 -23.41 4.03
N ILE A 438 -5.72 -24.65 4.45
CA ILE A 438 -6.74 -25.70 4.48
C ILE A 438 -7.88 -25.33 5.44
N LYS A 439 -7.55 -24.83 6.63
CA LYS A 439 -8.52 -24.45 7.67
C LYS A 439 -9.43 -23.30 7.21
N ARG A 440 -8.94 -22.41 6.35
CA ARG A 440 -9.72 -21.30 5.77
C ARG A 440 -10.89 -21.78 4.90
N GLY A 441 -10.85 -23.01 4.38
CA GLY A 441 -11.85 -23.53 3.45
C GLY A 441 -11.86 -22.80 2.09
N PRO A 442 -10.72 -22.72 1.38
CA PRO A 442 -10.58 -21.94 0.16
C PRO A 442 -11.41 -22.53 -0.98
N THR A 443 -11.75 -21.73 -1.99
CA THR A 443 -12.24 -22.26 -3.28
C THR A 443 -11.15 -23.06 -3.99
N LEU A 444 -11.55 -23.91 -4.95
CA LEU A 444 -10.57 -24.69 -5.73
C LEU A 444 -9.57 -23.79 -6.46
N ILE A 445 -10.03 -22.64 -6.97
CA ILE A 445 -9.20 -21.67 -7.69
C ILE A 445 -8.16 -21.08 -6.73
N GLU A 446 -8.58 -20.56 -5.58
CA GLU A 446 -7.67 -19.97 -4.60
C GLU A 446 -6.62 -20.97 -4.12
N PHE A 447 -7.03 -22.22 -3.86
CA PHE A 447 -6.09 -23.24 -3.40
C PHE A 447 -5.11 -23.65 -4.52
N ARG A 448 -5.57 -23.67 -5.77
CA ARG A 448 -4.72 -23.90 -6.93
C ARG A 448 -3.66 -22.79 -7.08
N ASP A 449 -4.03 -21.53 -6.85
CA ASP A 449 -3.08 -20.42 -6.87
C ASP A 449 -2.11 -20.53 -5.68
N PHE A 450 -2.58 -20.90 -4.49
CA PHE A 450 -1.70 -21.19 -3.35
C PHE A 450 -0.65 -22.27 -3.66
N LEU A 451 -1.03 -23.37 -4.32
CA LEU A 451 -0.08 -24.40 -4.76
C LEU A 451 0.95 -23.86 -5.77
N GLU A 452 0.58 -22.90 -6.62
CA GLU A 452 1.53 -22.21 -7.50
C GLU A 452 2.52 -21.35 -6.70
N LEU A 453 2.05 -20.63 -5.67
CA LEU A 453 2.93 -19.83 -4.80
C LEU A 453 3.92 -20.72 -4.03
N LEU A 454 3.45 -21.85 -3.50
CA LEU A 454 4.33 -22.86 -2.90
C LEU A 454 5.41 -23.30 -3.90
N LYS A 455 5.04 -23.53 -5.18
CA LYS A 455 5.97 -23.97 -6.23
C LYS A 455 6.99 -22.90 -6.57
N LEU A 456 6.58 -21.64 -6.55
CA LEU A 456 7.44 -20.47 -6.75
C LEU A 456 8.34 -20.18 -5.54
N GLY A 457 8.24 -20.98 -4.48
CA GLY A 457 9.08 -20.87 -3.29
C GLY A 457 8.69 -19.68 -2.41
N HIS A 458 7.41 -19.33 -2.33
CA HIS A 458 6.94 -18.19 -1.52
C HIS A 458 6.95 -18.50 -0.02
N PHE A 459 6.87 -19.77 0.36
CA PHE A 459 6.75 -20.20 1.76
C PHE A 459 7.76 -21.28 2.12
N ASP A 460 8.18 -21.29 3.38
CA ASP A 460 9.04 -22.34 3.94
C ASP A 460 8.19 -23.54 4.36
N VAL A 461 8.06 -24.52 3.46
CA VAL A 461 7.28 -25.75 3.67
C VAL A 461 8.11 -27.00 3.39
N SER A 462 7.87 -28.06 4.15
CA SER A 462 8.47 -29.38 3.95
C SER A 462 7.79 -30.16 2.81
N GLU A 463 8.48 -31.17 2.28
CA GLU A 463 7.91 -32.08 1.28
C GLU A 463 6.62 -32.77 1.78
N ALA A 464 6.56 -33.13 3.06
CA ALA A 464 5.38 -33.71 3.68
C ALA A 464 4.18 -32.75 3.67
N GLN A 465 4.42 -31.46 3.96
CA GLN A 465 3.38 -30.43 3.91
C GLN A 465 2.90 -30.18 2.47
N ILE A 466 3.81 -30.18 1.49
CA ILE A 466 3.46 -30.10 0.06
C ILE A 466 2.61 -31.31 -0.35
N ALA A 467 2.99 -32.53 0.03
CA ALA A 467 2.25 -33.75 -0.27
C ALA A 467 0.82 -33.71 0.32
N ARG A 468 0.69 -33.20 1.54
CA ARG A 468 -0.61 -32.97 2.19
C ARG A 468 -1.46 -31.94 1.44
N ALA A 469 -0.87 -30.83 1.02
CA ALA A 469 -1.58 -29.82 0.21
C ALA A 469 -2.09 -30.42 -1.11
N ILE A 470 -1.24 -31.18 -1.81
CA ILE A 470 -1.61 -31.86 -3.06
C ILE A 470 -2.74 -32.87 -2.83
N THR A 471 -2.66 -33.63 -1.73
CA THR A 471 -3.70 -34.60 -1.35
C THR A 471 -5.04 -33.89 -1.14
N TYR A 472 -5.05 -32.83 -0.34
CA TYR A 472 -6.23 -32.00 -0.11
C TYR A 472 -6.84 -31.48 -1.42
N TYR A 473 -6.03 -30.98 -2.35
CA TYR A 473 -6.52 -30.54 -3.67
C TYR A 473 -7.10 -31.69 -4.50
N ASN A 474 -6.42 -32.84 -4.53
CA ASN A 474 -6.81 -33.99 -5.37
C ASN A 474 -8.05 -34.74 -4.85
N GLU A 475 -8.39 -34.60 -3.58
CA GLU A 475 -9.56 -35.23 -2.95
C GLU A 475 -10.85 -34.41 -3.12
N ARG A 476 -10.73 -33.15 -3.52
CA ARG A 476 -11.90 -32.31 -3.82
C ARG A 476 -12.65 -32.82 -5.05
N MET A 477 -13.98 -32.89 -4.93
CA MET A 477 -14.86 -33.39 -5.99
C MET A 477 -14.81 -32.52 -7.25
N GLU A 478 -14.54 -31.23 -7.10
CA GLU A 478 -14.50 -30.25 -8.19
C GLU A 478 -13.19 -30.31 -9.00
N THR A 479 -12.25 -31.21 -8.65
CA THR A 479 -10.93 -31.29 -9.27
C THR A 479 -10.94 -32.11 -10.57
N ASP A 480 -10.99 -31.42 -11.71
CA ASP A 480 -10.98 -32.05 -13.05
C ASP A 480 -9.61 -32.68 -13.42
N LYS A 481 -8.51 -32.12 -12.90
CA LYS A 481 -7.14 -32.60 -13.17
C LYS A 481 -6.35 -32.73 -11.90
N LYS A 482 -6.12 -33.98 -11.49
CA LYS A 482 -5.28 -34.31 -10.34
C LYS A 482 -3.82 -33.97 -10.61
N ILE A 483 -3.13 -33.49 -9.59
CA ILE A 483 -1.70 -33.19 -9.61
C ILE A 483 -0.96 -34.47 -9.24
N SER A 484 -0.26 -35.06 -10.21
CA SER A 484 0.62 -36.22 -9.99
C SER A 484 2.10 -35.85 -9.95
N ASP A 485 2.48 -34.75 -10.59
CA ASP A 485 3.83 -34.18 -10.56
C ASP A 485 3.73 -32.68 -10.26
N TYR A 486 4.11 -32.32 -9.05
CA TYR A 486 4.08 -30.96 -8.55
C TYR A 486 5.03 -30.02 -9.30
N GLN A 487 6.18 -30.54 -9.77
CA GLN A 487 7.14 -29.72 -10.51
C GLN A 487 6.61 -29.36 -11.91
N ARG A 488 5.80 -30.24 -12.51
CA ARG A 488 5.12 -29.99 -13.81
C ARG A 488 3.78 -29.27 -13.68
N PHE A 489 3.29 -29.05 -12.46
CA PHE A 489 2.06 -28.31 -12.23
C PHE A 489 2.21 -26.87 -12.77
N SER A 490 1.33 -26.49 -13.69
CA SER A 490 1.25 -25.11 -14.18
C SER A 490 -0.21 -24.69 -14.20
N VAL A 491 -0.45 -23.49 -13.69
CA VAL A 491 -1.77 -22.88 -13.75
C VAL A 491 -1.88 -22.15 -15.08
N LYS A 492 -2.67 -22.69 -16.02
CA LYS A 492 -3.12 -21.91 -17.19
C LYS A 492 -4.25 -20.98 -16.75
N THR A 493 -3.93 -19.79 -16.26
CA THR A 493 -4.95 -18.73 -16.08
C THR A 493 -4.77 -17.62 -17.10
N ARG A 494 -5.77 -17.48 -17.98
CA ARG A 494 -6.12 -16.19 -18.58
C ARG A 494 -6.41 -15.21 -17.44
N SER A 495 -5.95 -13.98 -17.60
CA SER A 495 -6.20 -12.81 -16.75
C SER A 495 -7.45 -12.89 -15.88
N LEU A 496 -7.28 -12.69 -14.57
CA LEU A 496 -8.17 -11.95 -13.65
C LEU A 496 -7.70 -12.22 -12.21
N PHE A 497 -6.50 -11.75 -11.87
CA PHE A 497 -6.17 -11.46 -10.48
C PHE A 497 -6.07 -9.95 -10.37
N GLY A 498 -7.20 -9.33 -10.05
CA GLY A 498 -7.18 -8.17 -9.20
C GLY A 498 -6.56 -8.59 -7.87
N ILE A 499 -6.00 -7.64 -7.16
CA ILE A 499 -5.14 -7.87 -6.01
C ILE A 499 -5.83 -8.67 -4.88
N GLY A 500 -7.14 -8.93 -4.96
CA GLY A 500 -7.94 -9.74 -4.02
C GLY A 500 -7.43 -11.16 -3.67
N GLY A 501 -6.43 -11.71 -4.37
CA GLY A 501 -5.79 -12.97 -3.97
C GLY A 501 -4.62 -12.81 -2.97
N VAL A 502 -4.00 -11.63 -2.94
CA VAL A 502 -2.90 -11.21 -2.02
C VAL A 502 -3.42 -10.16 -1.02
N LEU A 503 -4.52 -9.49 -1.37
CA LEU A 503 -5.42 -8.67 -0.56
C LEU A 503 -6.73 -9.41 -0.32
N ARG A 504 -6.64 -10.59 0.30
CA ARG A 504 -7.83 -11.41 0.52
C ARG A 504 -8.85 -10.65 1.37
N GLU A 505 -10.09 -10.71 0.91
CA GLU A 505 -11.25 -10.03 1.45
C GLU A 505 -11.41 -10.31 2.95
N THR A 506 -11.21 -9.24 3.70
CA THR A 506 -11.92 -8.88 4.93
C THR A 506 -12.32 -7.43 4.78
#